data_AF-A0A7C4ITV8-F1
#
_entry.id   AF-A0A7C4ITV8-F1
#
_cell.length_a   1.000
_cell.length_b   1.000
_cell.length_c   1.000
_cell.angle_alpha   90.00
_cell.angle_beta   90.00
_cell.angle_gamma   90.00
#
_symmetry.space_group_name_H-M   'P 1'
#
loop_
_entity.id
_entity.type
_entity.pdbx_description
1 polymer ?
#
loop_
_entity_poly.entity_id
_entity_poly.type
_entity_poly.pdbx_seq_one_letter_code
_entity_poly.pdbx_strand_id
1 'polypeptide(L)'
;MNRPRRTQLRNLVGEFSTVIEGIALAANCQLASMPVSLLREPTSRSNAPVVSVRLADGQQVGRLPRDVAHWLAPLLASGAVAVEAVAANQAGEAENGRLPIRIAVYAPRGVDKIFSPAGGRGRAQLVHLIVKQFYRKAQRETDPAAVAEMAAAVEPLARQDLLPETRLLLELLRGLDREIRMVRAVQAQSQFVKALARVEVLEAVSLAGLKLFPLRWRQPQEARLLPLRTAIDAGDAAISEVSTDGKVPELMLTNRAKLPILVPEGEVIVGLKQNRVVNLSLIAPPNERTVVPVSCVERGRWDGSHHRPVAFTVAPLAVRSVKLRSVRDRRRISGGFESNQTAVWDSVGLLEEETGINSDTESLADIRPNGDLSRQIESIRLPEDAAGLCVAADGQVLSVDLLVSPEHLRPRLDSLLQSFAVDAMRRKTNGWSHRAASADVVARFLQSLAGAARAAPYAVALGDELEFPADSVSGGALMYGGALAHLWAVSRQAE
;
A
#
# COMPACT_ATOMS: atom_id res chain seq x y z
N MET A 1 34.55 -17.03 8.21
CA MET A 1 35.01 -16.70 6.85
C MET A 1 35.76 -15.38 6.88
N ASN A 2 37.04 -15.39 6.50
CA ASN A 2 37.92 -14.22 6.50
C ASN A 2 37.43 -13.17 5.50
N ARG A 3 37.01 -11.99 5.97
CA ARG A 3 36.85 -10.81 5.11
C ARG A 3 38.24 -10.44 4.56
N PRO A 4 38.43 -10.23 3.24
CA PRO A 4 39.73 -9.89 2.69
C PRO A 4 40.25 -8.57 3.27
N ARG A 5 41.56 -8.48 3.58
CA ARG A 5 42.23 -7.32 4.22
C ARG A 5 41.95 -5.95 3.56
N ARG A 6 41.42 -5.89 2.32
CA ARG A 6 41.04 -4.65 1.61
C ARG A 6 39.76 -3.98 2.13
N THR A 7 38.86 -4.68 2.83
CA THR A 7 37.61 -4.08 3.34
C THR A 7 37.80 -3.25 4.61
N GLN A 8 38.93 -3.38 5.33
CA GLN A 8 39.21 -2.61 6.55
C GLN A 8 39.54 -1.12 6.31
N LEU A 9 39.82 -0.71 5.07
CA LEU A 9 40.17 0.67 4.69
C LEU A 9 39.03 1.42 3.98
N ARG A 10 37.82 0.87 3.97
CA ARG A 10 36.65 1.45 3.26
C ARG A 10 35.45 1.55 4.21
N ASN A 11 34.63 2.57 4.02
CA ASN A 11 33.39 2.76 4.77
C ASN A 11 32.20 2.45 3.86
N LEU A 12 31.21 1.73 4.40
CA LEU A 12 29.92 1.55 3.74
C LEU A 12 29.28 2.95 3.59
N VAL A 13 28.92 3.29 2.37
CA VAL A 13 28.21 4.52 2.05
C VAL A 13 26.71 4.25 2.15
N GLY A 14 26.25 3.21 1.48
CA GLY A 14 24.89 2.70 1.52
C GLY A 14 24.71 1.58 0.49
N GLU A 15 23.47 1.18 0.28
CA GLU A 15 23.11 0.16 -0.69
C GLU A 15 22.10 0.69 -1.70
N PHE A 16 22.08 0.13 -2.91
CA PHE A 16 21.00 0.36 -3.87
C PHE A 16 20.65 -0.96 -4.56
N SER A 17 19.57 -0.98 -5.34
CA SER A 17 19.13 -2.18 -6.05
C SER A 17 18.87 -1.90 -7.52
N THR A 18 19.12 -2.91 -8.35
CA THR A 18 18.83 -2.91 -9.79
C THR A 18 18.54 -4.34 -10.21
N VAL A 19 18.70 -4.66 -11.49
CA VAL A 19 18.58 -6.00 -12.04
C VAL A 19 19.86 -6.43 -12.75
N ILE A 20 20.04 -7.74 -12.89
CA ILE A 20 20.97 -8.37 -13.80
C ILE A 20 20.16 -8.68 -15.06
N GLU A 21 20.67 -8.31 -16.24
CA GLU A 21 20.06 -8.62 -17.53
C GLU A 21 20.84 -9.69 -18.29
N GLY A 22 20.13 -10.44 -19.14
CA GLY A 22 20.72 -11.42 -20.03
C GLY A 22 21.11 -12.72 -19.33
N ILE A 23 20.39 -13.08 -18.26
CA ILE A 23 20.62 -14.33 -17.54
C ILE A 23 20.03 -15.49 -18.33
N ALA A 24 20.81 -16.56 -18.52
CA ALA A 24 20.32 -17.80 -19.10
C ALA A 24 19.31 -18.47 -18.16
N LEU A 25 18.15 -18.88 -18.68
CA LEU A 25 17.04 -19.50 -17.94
C LEU A 25 17.48 -20.66 -17.01
N ALA A 26 18.51 -21.41 -17.38
CA ALA A 26 19.05 -22.53 -16.60
C ALA A 26 19.85 -22.14 -15.34
N ALA A 27 20.28 -20.88 -15.19
CA ALA A 27 21.08 -20.40 -14.06
C ALA A 27 20.26 -19.73 -12.94
N ASN A 28 18.94 -19.55 -13.15
CA ASN A 28 18.08 -18.74 -12.27
C ASN A 28 17.94 -19.28 -10.84
N CYS A 29 17.80 -20.60 -10.66
CA CYS A 29 17.58 -21.18 -9.34
C CYS A 29 18.86 -21.24 -8.49
N GLN A 30 20.05 -21.14 -9.09
CA GLN A 30 21.33 -21.28 -8.40
C GLN A 30 21.89 -19.94 -7.89
N LEU A 31 21.51 -18.81 -8.50
CA LEU A 31 22.08 -17.50 -8.19
C LEU A 31 21.49 -16.81 -6.95
N ALA A 32 20.37 -17.33 -6.44
CA ALA A 32 19.64 -16.77 -5.30
C ALA A 32 20.54 -16.59 -4.06
N SER A 33 20.63 -15.37 -3.54
CA SER A 33 21.43 -15.02 -2.35
C SER A 33 22.93 -15.26 -2.49
N MET A 34 23.43 -15.52 -3.72
CA MET A 34 24.85 -15.69 -3.95
C MET A 34 25.56 -14.33 -4.04
N PRO A 35 26.76 -14.20 -3.45
CA PRO A 35 27.63 -13.06 -3.72
C PRO A 35 28.11 -13.10 -5.18
N VAL A 36 28.03 -11.97 -5.84
CA VAL A 36 28.50 -11.78 -7.23
C VAL A 36 29.47 -10.61 -7.30
N SER A 37 30.37 -10.67 -8.27
CA SER A 37 31.33 -9.61 -8.55
C SER A 37 30.88 -8.77 -9.75
N LEU A 38 31.10 -7.46 -9.66
CA LEU A 38 30.83 -6.51 -10.73
C LEU A 38 32.15 -6.10 -11.36
N LEU A 39 32.33 -6.43 -12.64
CA LEU A 39 33.55 -6.13 -13.38
C LEU A 39 33.22 -5.20 -14.55
N ARG A 40 33.88 -4.04 -14.60
CA ARG A 40 33.85 -3.19 -15.79
C ARG A 40 34.57 -3.92 -16.93
N GLU A 41 33.92 -4.05 -18.07
CA GLU A 41 34.58 -4.58 -19.27
C GLU A 41 35.37 -3.49 -20.01
N PRO A 42 36.47 -3.85 -20.69
CA PRO A 42 37.14 -2.96 -21.62
C PRO A 42 36.14 -2.44 -22.66
N THR A 43 36.33 -1.20 -23.11
CA THR A 43 35.41 -0.52 -24.04
C THR A 43 35.04 -1.42 -25.21
N SER A 44 33.74 -1.74 -25.32
CA SER A 44 33.16 -2.53 -26.40
C SER A 44 33.24 -1.76 -27.73
N ARG A 45 33.02 -2.45 -28.87
CA ARG A 45 32.99 -1.83 -30.21
C ARG A 45 32.02 -0.64 -30.34
N SER A 46 31.04 -0.50 -29.44
CA SER A 46 30.07 0.61 -29.45
C SER A 46 30.42 1.76 -28.49
N ASN A 47 31.60 1.75 -27.85
CA ASN A 47 32.05 2.74 -26.85
C ASN A 47 31.14 2.92 -25.61
N ALA A 48 30.12 2.06 -25.45
CA ALA A 48 29.22 2.10 -24.32
C ALA A 48 29.85 1.37 -23.12
N PRO A 49 29.79 1.92 -21.90
CA PRO A 49 30.27 1.25 -20.71
C PRO A 49 29.46 -0.01 -20.42
N VAL A 50 30.16 -1.10 -20.12
CA VAL A 50 29.56 -2.39 -19.75
C VAL A 50 30.10 -2.80 -18.39
N VAL A 51 29.19 -3.24 -17.52
CA VAL A 51 29.53 -3.85 -16.23
C VAL A 51 28.97 -5.26 -16.23
N SER A 52 29.84 -6.27 -16.32
CA SER A 52 29.45 -7.67 -16.25
C SER A 52 29.30 -8.14 -14.81
N VAL A 53 28.37 -9.07 -14.63
CA VAL A 53 28.08 -9.71 -13.36
C VAL A 53 28.66 -11.12 -13.42
N ARG A 54 29.54 -11.44 -12.47
CA ARG A 54 30.30 -12.69 -12.46
C ARG A 54 30.20 -13.42 -11.12
N LEU A 55 30.14 -14.74 -11.18
CA LEU A 55 30.24 -15.62 -10.01
C LEU A 55 31.64 -15.62 -9.41
N ALA A 56 31.78 -16.23 -8.23
CA ALA A 56 33.06 -16.32 -7.52
C ALA A 56 34.15 -17.09 -8.30
N ASP A 57 33.75 -18.03 -9.17
CA ASP A 57 34.62 -18.78 -10.08
C ASP A 57 35.02 -17.99 -11.35
N GLY A 58 34.50 -16.77 -11.51
CA GLY A 58 34.77 -15.90 -12.65
C GLY A 58 33.81 -16.09 -13.84
N GLN A 59 32.87 -17.03 -13.77
CA GLN A 59 31.86 -17.22 -14.81
C GLN A 59 30.95 -16.00 -14.92
N GLN A 60 30.78 -15.48 -16.14
CA GLN A 60 29.84 -14.40 -16.41
C GLN A 60 28.41 -14.93 -16.49
N VAL A 61 27.53 -14.35 -15.69
CA VAL A 61 26.12 -14.76 -15.58
C VAL A 61 25.15 -13.73 -16.15
N GLY A 62 25.60 -12.50 -16.36
CA GLY A 62 24.81 -11.45 -16.98
C GLY A 62 25.56 -10.12 -16.97
N ARG A 63 24.81 -9.03 -17.10
CA ARG A 63 25.33 -7.66 -17.04
C ARG A 63 24.35 -6.73 -16.34
N LEU A 64 24.83 -5.59 -15.86
CA LEU A 64 23.95 -4.52 -15.42
C LEU A 64 23.28 -3.82 -16.63
N PRO A 65 22.06 -3.27 -16.45
CA PRO A 65 21.42 -2.39 -17.42
C PRO A 65 22.35 -1.28 -17.90
N ARG A 66 22.19 -0.88 -19.17
CA ARG A 66 23.08 0.11 -19.80
C ARG A 66 23.05 1.48 -19.10
N ASP A 67 21.88 1.92 -18.69
CA ASP A 67 21.66 3.15 -17.94
C ASP A 67 22.40 3.11 -16.59
N VAL A 68 22.38 1.97 -15.88
CA VAL A 68 23.14 1.76 -14.64
C VAL A 68 24.64 1.73 -14.89
N ALA A 69 25.08 0.98 -15.91
CA ALA A 69 26.49 0.90 -16.28
C ALA A 69 27.06 2.26 -16.69
N HIS A 70 26.25 3.14 -17.28
CA HIS A 70 26.65 4.46 -17.75
C HIS A 70 27.25 5.33 -16.65
N TRP A 71 26.60 5.41 -15.50
CA TRP A 71 27.08 6.20 -14.38
C TRP A 71 27.93 5.40 -13.39
N LEU A 72 27.75 4.08 -13.27
CA LEU A 72 28.52 3.29 -12.30
C LEU A 72 29.95 2.99 -12.78
N ALA A 73 30.15 2.70 -14.08
CA ALA A 73 31.45 2.30 -14.61
C ALA A 73 32.56 3.37 -14.44
N PRO A 74 32.30 4.69 -14.62
CA PRO A 74 33.30 5.74 -14.33
C PRO A 74 33.73 5.78 -12.86
N LEU A 75 32.80 5.53 -11.93
CA LEU A 75 33.08 5.54 -10.48
C LEU A 75 33.93 4.34 -10.06
N LEU A 76 33.67 3.16 -10.65
CA LEU A 76 34.49 1.97 -10.47
C LEU A 76 35.90 2.18 -11.04
N ALA A 77 35.99 2.78 -12.24
CA ALA A 77 37.24 2.98 -12.95
C ALA A 77 38.18 3.98 -12.25
N SER A 78 37.64 5.06 -11.72
CA SER A 78 38.39 6.07 -10.94
C SER A 78 38.78 5.59 -9.55
N GLY A 79 38.27 4.43 -9.12
CA GLY A 79 38.38 3.92 -7.75
C GLY A 79 37.68 4.82 -6.73
N ALA A 80 36.73 5.67 -7.17
CA ALA A 80 35.92 6.50 -6.29
C ALA A 80 35.04 5.64 -5.36
N VAL A 81 34.62 4.47 -5.85
CA VAL A 81 33.85 3.50 -5.09
C VAL A 81 34.36 2.07 -5.32
N ALA A 82 34.01 1.20 -4.39
CA ALA A 82 34.01 -0.23 -4.56
C ALA A 82 32.64 -0.79 -4.22
N VAL A 83 32.32 -1.95 -4.77
CA VAL A 83 30.99 -2.54 -4.64
C VAL A 83 31.08 -4.00 -4.24
N GLU A 84 30.15 -4.42 -3.39
CA GLU A 84 29.82 -5.83 -3.13
C GLU A 84 28.38 -6.03 -3.56
N ALA A 85 28.08 -7.14 -4.25
CA ALA A 85 26.74 -7.36 -4.77
C ALA A 85 26.22 -8.76 -4.45
N VAL A 86 24.91 -8.85 -4.21
CA VAL A 86 24.22 -10.10 -3.90
C VAL A 86 22.98 -10.17 -4.77
N ALA A 87 22.82 -11.26 -5.50
CA ALA A 87 21.60 -11.52 -6.26
C ALA A 87 20.44 -11.80 -5.28
N ALA A 88 19.35 -11.04 -5.37
CA ALA A 88 18.22 -11.15 -4.46
C ALA A 88 17.16 -12.10 -5.03
N ASN A 89 16.67 -13.01 -4.20
CA ASN A 89 15.56 -13.91 -4.55
C ASN A 89 14.26 -13.37 -3.95
N GLN A 90 13.31 -12.99 -4.80
CA GLN A 90 11.90 -13.03 -4.43
C GLN A 90 11.27 -14.15 -5.24
N ALA A 91 10.62 -15.09 -4.55
CA ALA A 91 9.95 -16.22 -5.16
C ALA A 91 8.95 -15.70 -6.20
N GLY A 92 9.26 -15.87 -7.49
CA GLY A 92 8.39 -15.51 -8.62
C GLY A 92 8.94 -14.45 -9.60
N GLU A 93 10.05 -13.76 -9.34
CA GLU A 93 10.47 -12.59 -10.15
C GLU A 93 11.51 -12.83 -11.26
N ALA A 94 11.93 -14.08 -11.51
CA ALA A 94 12.83 -14.40 -12.62
C ALA A 94 12.07 -14.48 -13.96
N GLU A 95 11.24 -13.48 -14.28
CA GLU A 95 10.57 -13.38 -15.57
C GLU A 95 11.51 -12.71 -16.60
N ASN A 96 11.57 -13.27 -17.81
CA ASN A 96 12.26 -12.70 -18.98
C ASN A 96 13.79 -12.46 -18.84
N GLY A 97 14.50 -13.33 -18.10
CA GLY A 97 15.97 -13.28 -18.04
C GLY A 97 16.53 -12.08 -17.28
N ARG A 98 15.73 -11.51 -16.37
CA ARG A 98 16.13 -10.46 -15.42
C ARG A 98 16.10 -11.01 -14.00
N LEU A 99 17.06 -10.62 -13.16
CA LEU A 99 17.12 -11.01 -11.75
C LEU A 99 17.48 -9.81 -10.88
N PRO A 100 16.74 -9.51 -9.81
CA PRO A 100 17.10 -8.43 -8.89
C PRO A 100 18.48 -8.63 -8.25
N ILE A 101 19.24 -7.54 -8.11
CA ILE A 101 20.55 -7.52 -7.47
C ILE A 101 20.64 -6.33 -6.51
N ARG A 102 21.16 -6.59 -5.31
CA ARG A 102 21.47 -5.57 -4.31
C ARG A 102 22.96 -5.28 -4.32
N ILE A 103 23.34 -4.01 -4.35
CA ILE A 103 24.73 -3.55 -4.48
C ILE A 103 25.05 -2.65 -3.29
N ALA A 104 25.93 -3.12 -2.42
CA ALA A 104 26.51 -2.35 -1.33
C ALA A 104 27.71 -1.55 -1.84
N VAL A 105 27.71 -0.25 -1.56
CA VAL A 105 28.71 0.70 -2.09
C VAL A 105 29.60 1.17 -0.96
N TYR A 106 30.90 1.04 -1.17
CA TYR A 106 31.94 1.41 -0.23
C TYR A 106 32.82 2.51 -0.81
N ALA A 107 33.13 3.52 -0.01
CA ALA A 107 34.09 4.57 -0.35
C ALA A 107 35.41 4.38 0.43
N PRO A 108 36.57 4.75 -0.14
CA PRO A 108 37.84 4.73 0.60
C PRO A 108 37.79 5.66 1.82
N ARG A 109 38.32 5.22 2.97
CA ARG A 109 38.40 6.04 4.18
C ARG A 109 39.23 7.30 3.93
N GLY A 110 38.70 8.45 4.38
CA GLY A 110 39.37 9.75 4.25
C GLY A 110 39.34 10.36 2.84
N VAL A 111 38.68 9.72 1.86
CA VAL A 111 38.59 10.19 0.48
C VAL A 111 37.13 10.45 0.11
N ASP A 112 36.74 11.71 0.13
CA ASP A 112 35.37 12.19 -0.12
C ASP A 112 35.06 12.34 -1.63
N LYS A 113 35.61 11.49 -2.51
CA LYS A 113 35.48 11.63 -3.98
C LYS A 113 34.03 11.62 -4.47
N ILE A 114 33.19 10.74 -3.91
CA ILE A 114 31.74 10.72 -4.21
C ILE A 114 30.99 11.95 -3.68
N PHE A 115 31.58 12.66 -2.72
CA PHE A 115 31.02 13.85 -2.09
C PHE A 115 31.66 15.14 -2.61
N SER A 116 32.65 15.04 -3.50
CA SER A 116 33.42 16.16 -4.02
C SER A 116 33.68 15.88 -5.50
N PRO A 117 32.77 16.30 -6.40
CA PRO A 117 32.81 15.88 -7.78
C PRO A 117 34.11 16.35 -8.43
N ALA A 118 34.75 15.46 -9.18
CA ALA A 118 36.02 15.72 -9.84
C ALA A 118 35.80 16.63 -11.06
N GLY A 119 35.84 17.95 -10.84
CA GLY A 119 35.85 18.94 -11.91
C GLY A 119 34.47 19.24 -12.50
N GLY A 120 33.97 20.43 -12.21
CA GLY A 120 32.80 21.02 -12.85
C GLY A 120 32.63 22.45 -12.33
N ARG A 121 32.24 23.39 -13.19
CA ARG A 121 31.63 24.66 -12.81
C ARG A 121 30.24 24.68 -13.44
N GLY A 122 29.23 25.23 -12.76
CA GLY A 122 27.88 25.39 -13.31
C GLY A 122 26.80 24.49 -12.69
N ARG A 123 25.64 24.41 -13.37
CA ARG A 123 24.38 23.85 -12.84
C ARG A 123 24.51 22.43 -12.27
N ALA A 124 25.26 21.54 -12.92
CA ALA A 124 25.43 20.15 -12.50
C ALA A 124 26.11 20.01 -11.12
N GLN A 125 27.05 20.90 -10.81
CA GLN A 125 27.73 20.92 -9.51
C GLN A 125 26.81 21.43 -8.40
N LEU A 126 25.95 22.42 -8.71
CA LEU A 126 24.93 22.90 -7.76
C LEU A 126 23.96 21.75 -7.40
N VAL A 127 23.46 21.03 -8.41
CA VAL A 127 22.57 19.87 -8.20
C VAL A 127 23.28 18.82 -7.35
N HIS A 128 24.55 18.51 -7.63
CA HIS A 128 25.34 17.60 -6.81
C HIS A 128 25.41 18.03 -5.34
N LEU A 129 25.71 19.30 -5.07
CA LEU A 129 25.82 19.81 -3.70
C LEU A 129 24.48 19.72 -2.96
N ILE A 130 23.36 19.99 -3.63
CA ILE A 130 22.02 19.85 -3.05
C ILE A 130 21.74 18.38 -2.70
N VAL A 131 21.89 17.46 -3.67
CA VAL A 131 21.64 16.03 -3.46
C VAL A 131 22.55 15.47 -2.36
N LYS A 132 23.82 15.88 -2.33
CA LYS A 132 24.78 15.53 -1.27
C LYS A 132 24.29 15.95 0.11
N GLN A 133 23.79 17.19 0.26
CA GLN A 133 23.28 17.66 1.54
C GLN A 133 22.05 16.86 1.97
N PHE A 134 21.12 16.60 1.05
CA PHE A 134 19.95 15.75 1.30
C PHE A 134 20.35 14.36 1.77
N TYR A 135 21.27 13.71 1.05
CA TYR A 135 21.73 12.37 1.42
C TYR A 135 22.42 12.35 2.80
N ARG A 136 23.31 13.31 3.10
CA ARG A 136 23.97 13.41 4.41
C ARG A 136 22.98 13.67 5.55
N LYS A 137 21.93 14.46 5.29
CA LYS A 137 20.86 14.69 6.26
C LYS A 137 20.08 13.40 6.49
N ALA A 138 19.65 12.74 5.42
CA ALA A 138 18.91 11.48 5.48
C ALA A 138 19.69 10.37 6.22
N GLN A 139 21.01 10.26 6.04
CA GLN A 139 21.85 9.28 6.76
C GLN A 139 21.87 9.49 8.29
N ARG A 140 21.58 10.71 8.77
CA ARG A 140 21.57 11.07 10.19
C ARG A 140 20.16 11.25 10.73
N GLU A 141 19.18 11.19 9.85
CA GLU A 141 17.78 11.42 10.20
C GLU A 141 17.25 10.17 10.88
N THR A 142 16.67 10.37 12.05
CA THR A 142 16.08 9.29 12.84
C THR A 142 14.61 9.10 12.53
N ASP A 143 13.96 10.10 11.91
CA ASP A 143 12.58 10.01 11.47
C ASP A 143 12.47 9.37 10.07
N PRO A 144 11.92 8.15 9.96
CA PRO A 144 11.65 7.49 8.70
C PRO A 144 10.82 8.32 7.70
N ALA A 145 9.85 9.10 8.19
CA ALA A 145 8.98 9.89 7.33
C ALA A 145 9.77 11.02 6.65
N ALA A 146 10.60 11.73 7.40
CA ALA A 146 11.50 12.74 6.87
C ALA A 146 12.48 12.18 5.83
N VAL A 147 12.99 10.96 6.00
CA VAL A 147 13.85 10.32 4.98
C VAL A 147 13.07 9.99 3.70
N ALA A 148 11.85 9.46 3.83
CA ALA A 148 10.98 9.18 2.69
C ALA A 148 10.60 10.45 1.92
N GLU A 149 10.28 11.53 2.62
CA GLU A 149 10.02 12.85 2.01
C GLU A 149 11.25 13.40 1.29
N MET A 150 12.43 13.28 1.89
CA MET A 150 13.69 13.67 1.24
C MET A 150 13.95 12.87 -0.04
N ALA A 151 13.69 11.55 -0.03
CA ALA A 151 13.82 10.71 -1.21
C ALA A 151 12.82 11.10 -2.32
N ALA A 152 11.55 11.33 -1.96
CA ALA A 152 10.52 11.76 -2.89
C ALA A 152 10.82 13.14 -3.51
N ALA A 153 11.32 14.09 -2.71
CA ALA A 153 11.62 15.46 -3.15
C ALA A 153 12.67 15.53 -4.27
N VAL A 154 13.58 14.56 -4.34
CA VAL A 154 14.64 14.53 -5.35
C VAL A 154 14.35 13.61 -6.54
N GLU A 155 13.25 12.86 -6.52
CA GLU A 155 12.85 11.93 -7.60
C GLU A 155 12.78 12.61 -8.99
N PRO A 156 12.27 13.84 -9.14
CA PRO A 156 12.26 14.52 -10.45
C PRO A 156 13.66 14.75 -11.05
N LEU A 157 14.70 14.80 -10.22
CA LEU A 157 16.08 14.96 -10.68
C LEU A 157 16.60 13.68 -11.36
N ALA A 158 16.07 12.50 -11.00
CA ALA A 158 16.51 11.22 -11.56
C ALA A 158 16.23 11.06 -13.06
N ARG A 159 15.44 11.96 -13.66
CA ARG A 159 15.17 11.96 -15.11
C ARG A 159 16.12 12.88 -15.90
N GLN A 160 16.99 13.61 -15.22
CA GLN A 160 17.92 14.56 -15.83
C GLN A 160 19.27 13.87 -16.11
N ASP A 161 20.06 14.49 -16.98
CA ASP A 161 21.46 14.13 -17.16
C ASP A 161 22.27 14.62 -15.94
N LEU A 162 22.89 13.68 -15.22
CA LEU A 162 23.50 13.92 -13.92
C LEU A 162 24.93 13.40 -13.90
N LEU A 163 25.79 14.07 -13.12
CA LEU A 163 27.11 13.54 -12.82
C LEU A 163 27.01 12.13 -12.21
N PRO A 164 27.94 11.22 -12.54
CA PRO A 164 27.97 9.87 -11.99
C PRO A 164 27.81 9.81 -10.47
N GLU A 165 28.52 10.65 -9.74
CA GLU A 165 28.47 10.74 -8.28
C GLU A 165 27.10 11.20 -7.78
N THR A 166 26.49 12.17 -8.47
CA THR A 166 25.13 12.63 -8.15
C THR A 166 24.11 11.53 -8.36
N ARG A 167 24.23 10.79 -9.47
CA ARG A 167 23.32 9.68 -9.76
C ARG A 167 23.44 8.58 -8.71
N LEU A 168 24.67 8.23 -8.33
CA LEU A 168 24.90 7.29 -7.24
C LEU A 168 24.24 7.74 -5.93
N LEU A 169 24.41 9.01 -5.51
CA LEU A 169 23.80 9.50 -4.28
C LEU A 169 22.26 9.44 -4.31
N LEU A 170 21.63 9.68 -5.47
CA LEU A 170 20.19 9.49 -5.63
C LEU A 170 19.80 8.02 -5.45
N GLU A 171 20.49 7.08 -6.10
CA GLU A 171 20.19 5.64 -5.95
C GLU A 171 20.41 5.15 -4.51
N LEU A 172 21.43 5.66 -3.82
CA LEU A 172 21.68 5.36 -2.41
C LEU A 172 20.61 5.94 -1.48
N LEU A 173 20.08 7.13 -1.79
CA LEU A 173 18.97 7.71 -1.04
C LEU A 173 17.70 6.87 -1.20
N ARG A 174 17.44 6.35 -2.40
CA ARG A 174 16.33 5.42 -2.66
C ARG A 174 16.52 4.09 -1.93
N GLY A 175 17.76 3.60 -1.88
CA GLY A 175 18.09 2.41 -1.11
C GLY A 175 17.89 2.59 0.40
N LEU A 176 18.23 3.78 0.93
CA LEU A 176 17.97 4.13 2.32
C LEU A 176 16.47 4.16 2.65
N ASP A 177 15.65 4.79 1.80
CA ASP A 177 14.18 4.75 1.93
C ASP A 177 13.66 3.31 1.93
N ARG A 178 14.20 2.44 1.05
CA ARG A 178 13.83 1.02 1.01
C ARG A 178 14.19 0.27 2.30
N GLU A 179 15.39 0.46 2.85
CA GLU A 179 15.80 -0.17 4.11
C GLU A 179 14.90 0.27 5.28
N ILE A 180 14.61 1.56 5.36
CA ILE A 180 13.71 2.14 6.36
C ILE A 180 12.30 1.55 6.23
N ARG A 181 11.77 1.42 5.00
CA ARG A 181 10.49 0.75 4.75
C ARG A 181 10.50 -0.70 5.21
N MET A 182 11.59 -1.45 5.01
CA MET A 182 11.70 -2.84 5.48
C MET A 182 11.67 -2.93 7.01
N VAL A 183 12.33 -2.02 7.72
CA VAL A 183 12.30 -2.00 9.19
C VAL A 183 10.88 -1.66 9.68
N ARG A 184 10.25 -0.64 9.09
CA ARG A 184 8.87 -0.26 9.39
C ARG A 184 7.88 -1.39 9.09
N ALA A 185 8.06 -2.09 7.97
CA ALA A 185 7.27 -3.25 7.58
C ALA A 185 7.27 -4.35 8.66
N VAL A 186 8.45 -4.75 9.14
CA VAL A 186 8.59 -5.76 10.19
C VAL A 186 8.00 -5.26 11.50
N GLN A 187 8.22 -4.00 11.85
CA GLN A 187 7.66 -3.39 13.06
C GLN A 187 6.13 -3.33 13.01
N ALA A 188 5.55 -2.87 11.91
CA ALA A 188 4.12 -2.78 11.68
C ALA A 188 3.46 -4.15 11.73
N GLN A 189 4.07 -5.17 11.11
CA GLN A 189 3.58 -6.55 11.20
C GLN A 189 3.60 -7.06 12.65
N SER A 190 4.68 -6.82 13.40
CA SER A 190 4.76 -7.20 14.81
C SER A 190 3.72 -6.47 15.67
N GLN A 191 3.53 -5.16 15.45
CA GLN A 191 2.53 -4.34 16.14
C GLN A 191 1.11 -4.79 15.81
N PHE A 192 0.83 -5.14 14.55
CA PHE A 192 -0.46 -5.66 14.11
C PHE A 192 -0.82 -6.97 14.83
N VAL A 193 0.09 -7.93 14.89
CA VAL A 193 -0.11 -9.19 15.63
C VAL A 193 -0.40 -8.92 17.11
N LYS A 194 0.35 -8.01 17.73
CA LYS A 194 0.14 -7.60 19.13
C LYS A 194 -1.20 -6.90 19.33
N ALA A 195 -1.62 -6.05 18.40
CA ALA A 195 -2.90 -5.36 18.45
C ALA A 195 -4.04 -6.37 18.35
N LEU A 196 -4.04 -7.25 17.34
CA LEU A 196 -5.07 -8.26 17.15
C LEU A 196 -5.26 -9.18 18.36
N ALA A 197 -4.19 -9.53 19.06
CA ALA A 197 -4.26 -10.34 20.29
C ALA A 197 -5.04 -9.66 21.44
N ARG A 198 -5.28 -8.34 21.35
CA ARG A 198 -6.06 -7.55 22.31
C ARG A 198 -7.50 -7.32 21.86
N VAL A 199 -7.92 -7.90 20.75
CA VAL A 199 -9.31 -7.84 20.29
C VAL A 199 -10.14 -8.85 21.08
N GLU A 200 -11.30 -8.40 21.53
CA GLU A 200 -12.33 -9.23 22.14
C GLU A 200 -13.51 -9.34 21.17
N VAL A 201 -13.96 -10.57 20.94
CA VAL A 201 -15.14 -10.87 20.13
C VAL A 201 -16.34 -10.94 21.07
N LEU A 202 -17.31 -10.07 20.87
CA LEU A 202 -18.51 -9.99 21.70
C LEU A 202 -19.64 -10.87 21.16
N GLU A 203 -20.74 -10.97 21.92
CA GLU A 203 -21.91 -11.75 21.52
C GLU A 203 -22.51 -11.25 20.21
N ALA A 204 -22.92 -12.20 19.35
CA ALA A 204 -23.41 -11.88 18.02
C ALA A 204 -24.84 -11.35 18.03
N VAL A 205 -25.09 -10.32 17.22
CA VAL A 205 -26.43 -9.86 16.86
C VAL A 205 -26.80 -10.41 15.48
N SER A 206 -28.06 -10.78 15.28
CA SER A 206 -28.54 -11.30 13.98
C SER A 206 -29.05 -10.18 13.08
N LEU A 207 -28.74 -10.24 11.78
CA LEU A 207 -29.30 -9.38 10.74
C LEU A 207 -29.64 -10.21 9.51
N ALA A 208 -30.93 -10.48 9.27
CA ALA A 208 -31.41 -11.23 8.09
C ALA A 208 -30.61 -12.51 7.74
N GLY A 209 -30.28 -13.32 8.75
CA GLY A 209 -29.51 -14.58 8.60
C GLY A 209 -28.00 -14.43 8.79
N LEU A 210 -27.46 -13.20 8.71
CA LEU A 210 -26.08 -12.90 9.08
C LEU A 210 -25.93 -12.86 10.60
N LYS A 211 -24.73 -13.22 11.07
CA LYS A 211 -24.26 -13.01 12.43
C LYS A 211 -23.23 -11.89 12.45
N LEU A 212 -23.52 -10.83 13.18
CA LEU A 212 -22.68 -9.66 13.37
C LEU A 212 -22.04 -9.75 14.75
N PHE A 213 -20.73 -9.97 14.80
CA PHE A 213 -19.96 -10.01 16.04
C PHE A 213 -19.31 -8.65 16.27
N PRO A 214 -19.73 -7.88 17.29
CA PRO A 214 -19.04 -6.66 17.67
C PRO A 214 -17.64 -6.97 18.14
N LEU A 215 -16.68 -6.14 17.75
CA LEU A 215 -15.29 -6.25 18.14
C LEU A 215 -14.92 -5.09 19.05
N ARG A 216 -14.29 -5.41 20.19
CA ARG A 216 -13.83 -4.43 21.17
C ARG A 216 -12.34 -4.53 21.39
N TRP A 217 -11.72 -3.41 21.69
CA TRP A 217 -10.35 -3.36 22.20
C TRP A 217 -10.33 -3.59 23.72
N ARG A 218 -9.60 -4.61 24.19
CA ARG A 218 -9.37 -4.81 25.64
C ARG A 218 -8.66 -3.62 26.30
N GLN A 219 -7.90 -2.89 25.51
CA GLN A 219 -7.23 -1.64 25.89
C GLN A 219 -7.35 -0.66 24.72
N PRO A 220 -7.74 0.61 24.96
CA PRO A 220 -7.84 1.60 23.91
C PRO A 220 -6.57 1.69 23.06
N GLN A 221 -6.74 1.90 21.76
CA GLN A 221 -5.62 2.22 20.88
C GLN A 221 -5.23 3.70 21.07
N GLU A 222 -3.93 3.99 21.16
CA GLU A 222 -3.42 5.35 21.43
C GLU A 222 -3.12 6.15 20.15
N ALA A 223 -3.97 6.06 19.13
CA ALA A 223 -3.81 6.81 17.88
C ALA A 223 -4.73 8.03 17.82
N ARG A 224 -4.14 9.22 17.68
CA ARG A 224 -4.87 10.49 17.54
C ARG A 224 -5.26 10.73 16.08
N LEU A 225 -6.32 10.07 15.65
CA LEU A 225 -6.90 10.20 14.30
C LEU A 225 -8.30 10.81 14.40
N LEU A 226 -8.70 11.59 13.39
CA LEU A 226 -10.08 12.04 13.22
C LEU A 226 -10.84 11.10 12.26
N PRO A 227 -12.11 10.75 12.56
CA PRO A 227 -12.98 10.10 11.59
C PRO A 227 -13.29 11.04 10.41
N LEU A 228 -13.24 10.51 9.18
CA LEU A 228 -13.50 11.29 7.96
C LEU A 228 -14.81 12.08 8.01
N ARG A 229 -15.93 11.40 8.27
CA ARG A 229 -17.26 12.03 8.28
C ARG A 229 -17.31 13.16 9.31
N THR A 230 -16.83 12.91 10.53
CA THR A 230 -16.74 13.90 11.60
C THR A 230 -15.91 15.12 11.21
N ALA A 231 -14.76 14.93 10.56
CA ALA A 231 -13.93 16.05 10.10
C ALA A 231 -14.60 16.87 8.99
N ILE A 232 -15.36 16.22 8.10
CA ILE A 232 -16.12 16.92 7.04
C ILE A 232 -17.30 17.70 7.64
N ASP A 233 -18.05 17.08 8.55
CA ASP A 233 -19.19 17.71 9.24
C ASP A 233 -18.74 18.93 10.06
N ALA A 234 -17.54 18.88 10.65
CA ALA A 234 -16.93 20.00 11.37
C ALA A 234 -16.37 21.10 10.44
N GLY A 235 -16.32 20.89 9.12
CA GLY A 235 -15.69 21.81 8.16
C GLY A 235 -14.16 21.76 8.13
N ASP A 236 -13.56 20.91 8.96
CA ASP A 236 -12.12 20.69 9.05
C ASP A 236 -11.56 19.88 7.87
N ALA A 237 -12.43 19.27 7.05
CA ALA A 237 -12.04 18.57 5.83
C ALA A 237 -12.97 18.89 4.65
N ALA A 238 -12.46 18.69 3.43
CA ALA A 238 -13.27 18.76 2.22
C ALA A 238 -12.77 17.76 1.17
N ILE A 239 -13.70 17.14 0.45
CA ILE A 239 -13.42 16.27 -0.70
C ILE A 239 -13.85 16.99 -1.99
N SER A 240 -13.00 16.95 -3.00
CA SER A 240 -13.28 17.50 -4.33
C SER A 240 -12.71 16.60 -5.44
N GLU A 241 -13.12 16.85 -6.68
CA GLU A 241 -12.47 16.26 -7.86
C GLU A 241 -11.03 16.78 -8.01
N VAL A 242 -10.11 15.95 -8.53
CA VAL A 242 -8.70 16.36 -8.78
C VAL A 242 -8.58 17.26 -10.01
N SER A 243 -9.40 17.05 -11.04
CA SER A 243 -9.39 17.87 -12.25
C SER A 243 -10.77 18.13 -12.85
N THR A 244 -10.87 19.23 -13.61
CA THR A 244 -12.03 19.56 -14.46
C THR A 244 -12.25 18.51 -15.53
N ASP A 245 -11.18 17.87 -16.01
CA ASP A 245 -11.21 16.84 -17.07
C ASP A 245 -11.46 15.42 -16.53
N GLY A 246 -11.55 15.26 -15.20
CA GLY A 246 -11.97 14.03 -14.53
C GLY A 246 -11.13 12.80 -14.88
N LYS A 247 -9.84 12.80 -14.52
CA LYS A 247 -9.07 11.54 -14.49
C LYS A 247 -9.69 10.62 -13.44
N VAL A 248 -10.07 9.44 -13.89
CA VAL A 248 -11.21 8.65 -13.37
C VAL A 248 -11.02 7.98 -11.99
N PRO A 249 -9.80 7.69 -11.46
CA PRO A 249 -9.71 6.97 -10.19
C PRO A 249 -9.23 7.81 -8.99
N GLU A 250 -9.34 9.14 -9.00
CA GLU A 250 -8.77 9.97 -7.93
C GLU A 250 -9.70 11.09 -7.44
N LEU A 251 -9.81 11.23 -6.12
CA LEU A 251 -10.38 12.40 -5.45
C LEU A 251 -9.30 13.15 -4.67
N MET A 252 -9.54 14.43 -4.39
CA MET A 252 -8.69 15.25 -3.54
C MET A 252 -9.33 15.44 -2.17
N LEU A 253 -8.69 14.94 -1.11
CA LEU A 253 -9.04 15.25 0.27
C LEU A 253 -8.16 16.40 0.77
N THR A 254 -8.76 17.51 1.17
CA THR A 254 -8.10 18.61 1.87
C THR A 254 -8.35 18.48 3.37
N ASN A 255 -7.31 18.19 4.14
CA ASN A 255 -7.35 18.18 5.60
C ASN A 255 -6.89 19.55 6.13
N ARG A 256 -7.77 20.26 6.83
CA ARG A 256 -7.49 21.55 7.50
C ARG A 256 -7.37 21.41 9.02
N ALA A 257 -7.55 20.20 9.53
CA ALA A 257 -7.41 19.90 10.94
C ALA A 257 -5.94 19.88 11.36
N LYS A 258 -5.72 20.03 12.67
CA LYS A 258 -4.42 19.81 13.32
C LYS A 258 -4.10 18.32 13.49
N LEU A 259 -5.07 17.44 13.26
CA LEU A 259 -4.94 16.00 13.41
C LEU A 259 -5.06 15.30 12.05
N PRO A 260 -4.36 14.18 11.86
CA PRO A 260 -4.54 13.32 10.70
C PRO A 260 -5.95 12.71 10.65
N ILE A 261 -6.47 12.50 9.44
CA ILE A 261 -7.82 11.97 9.20
C ILE A 261 -7.72 10.54 8.64
N LEU A 262 -8.43 9.59 9.26
CA LEU A 262 -8.57 8.24 8.74
C LEU A 262 -9.67 8.21 7.66
N VAL A 263 -9.31 7.78 6.46
CA VAL A 263 -10.22 7.51 5.33
C VAL A 263 -10.29 5.99 5.18
N PRO A 264 -11.34 5.32 5.67
CA PRO A 264 -11.33 3.86 5.68
C PRO A 264 -11.85 3.28 4.35
N GLU A 265 -11.29 2.15 3.94
CA GLU A 265 -11.71 1.41 2.75
C GLU A 265 -13.21 1.14 2.72
N GLY A 266 -13.77 1.10 1.51
CA GLY A 266 -15.18 0.79 1.29
C GLY A 266 -16.14 1.95 1.56
N GLU A 267 -15.64 3.09 2.07
CA GLU A 267 -16.41 4.33 2.16
C GLU A 267 -16.86 4.75 0.75
N VAL A 268 -18.16 4.98 0.59
CA VAL A 268 -18.74 5.50 -0.65
C VAL A 268 -19.10 6.96 -0.44
N ILE A 269 -18.53 7.80 -1.29
CA ILE A 269 -18.72 9.24 -1.34
C ILE A 269 -19.82 9.50 -2.37
N VAL A 270 -20.99 9.95 -1.91
CA VAL A 270 -22.15 10.19 -2.76
C VAL A 270 -22.17 11.65 -3.21
N GLY A 271 -22.45 11.91 -4.48
CA GLY A 271 -22.45 13.24 -5.10
C GLY A 271 -21.27 13.43 -6.04
N LEU A 272 -20.65 14.62 -6.02
CA LEU A 272 -19.59 15.01 -6.97
C LEU A 272 -20.01 14.81 -8.44
N LYS A 273 -19.07 14.53 -9.35
CA LYS A 273 -19.41 14.19 -10.74
C LYS A 273 -20.06 12.80 -10.86
N GLN A 274 -19.69 11.90 -9.95
CA GLN A 274 -20.13 10.51 -9.86
C GLN A 274 -19.93 10.02 -8.42
N ASN A 275 -20.72 9.04 -8.00
CA ASN A 275 -20.48 8.34 -6.74
C ASN A 275 -19.16 7.54 -6.82
N ARG A 276 -18.34 7.64 -5.77
CA ARG A 276 -16.99 7.05 -5.69
C ARG A 276 -16.87 6.15 -4.47
N VAL A 277 -16.23 5.00 -4.61
CA VAL A 277 -15.83 4.14 -3.47
C VAL A 277 -14.32 4.24 -3.24
N VAL A 278 -13.91 4.38 -1.98
CA VAL A 278 -12.49 4.42 -1.58
C VAL A 278 -11.85 3.04 -1.73
N ASN A 279 -10.72 2.96 -2.46
CA ASN A 279 -10.09 1.69 -2.84
C ASN A 279 -9.37 0.99 -1.69
N LEU A 280 -8.68 1.76 -0.85
CA LEU A 280 -7.89 1.28 0.28
C LEU A 280 -7.95 2.31 1.41
N SER A 281 -7.69 1.85 2.63
CA SER A 281 -7.64 2.76 3.76
C SER A 281 -6.38 3.61 3.70
N LEU A 282 -6.51 4.90 4.03
CA LEU A 282 -5.37 5.82 4.11
C LEU A 282 -5.54 6.81 5.25
N ILE A 283 -4.44 7.45 5.64
CA ILE A 283 -4.45 8.53 6.63
C ILE A 283 -3.94 9.81 5.98
N ALA A 284 -4.82 10.80 5.87
CA ALA A 284 -4.48 12.11 5.33
C ALA A 284 -3.74 12.95 6.37
N PRO A 285 -2.52 13.45 6.07
CA PRO A 285 -1.77 14.29 7.00
C PRO A 285 -2.53 15.57 7.40
N PRO A 286 -2.28 16.13 8.59
CA PRO A 286 -2.86 17.39 9.02
C PRO A 286 -2.39 18.56 8.12
N ASN A 287 -3.28 19.52 7.86
CA ASN A 287 -3.00 20.72 7.05
C ASN A 287 -2.50 20.46 5.62
N GLU A 288 -2.82 19.30 5.05
CA GLU A 288 -2.34 18.89 3.73
C GLU A 288 -3.46 18.43 2.79
N ARG A 289 -3.09 18.29 1.52
CA ARG A 289 -3.93 17.75 0.46
C ARG A 289 -3.47 16.33 0.12
N THR A 290 -4.38 15.37 0.14
CA THR A 290 -4.10 13.96 -0.14
C THR A 290 -4.93 13.48 -1.31
N VAL A 291 -4.29 12.84 -2.28
CA VAL A 291 -4.99 12.15 -3.37
C VAL A 291 -5.53 10.83 -2.82
N VAL A 292 -6.84 10.62 -2.97
CA VAL A 292 -7.57 9.44 -2.51
C VAL A 292 -7.88 8.56 -3.73
N PRO A 293 -7.30 7.35 -3.84
CA PRO A 293 -7.63 6.43 -4.91
C PRO A 293 -9.04 5.88 -4.70
N VAL A 294 -9.85 5.99 -5.75
CA VAL A 294 -11.27 5.62 -5.76
C VAL A 294 -11.64 4.87 -7.03
N SER A 295 -12.83 4.28 -7.03
CA SER A 295 -13.47 3.73 -8.23
C SER A 295 -14.89 4.27 -8.36
N CYS A 296 -15.38 4.45 -9.59
CA CYS A 296 -16.76 4.85 -9.85
C CYS A 296 -17.71 3.72 -9.43
N VAL A 297 -18.80 4.07 -8.77
CA VAL A 297 -19.90 3.13 -8.41
C VAL A 297 -21.25 3.65 -8.89
N GLU A 298 -21.22 4.47 -9.93
CA GLU A 298 -22.37 5.01 -10.65
C GLU A 298 -21.95 5.14 -12.11
N ARG A 299 -22.65 4.48 -13.05
CA ARG A 299 -22.25 4.42 -14.46
C ARG A 299 -22.91 5.51 -15.29
N GLY A 300 -24.18 5.78 -15.04
CA GLY A 300 -25.03 6.62 -15.90
C GLY A 300 -24.93 8.13 -15.70
N ARG A 301 -24.24 8.61 -14.66
CA ARG A 301 -24.14 10.04 -14.34
C ARG A 301 -22.73 10.57 -14.57
N TRP A 302 -22.57 11.75 -15.15
CA TRP A 302 -21.29 12.48 -15.19
C TRP A 302 -21.55 13.98 -15.15
N ASP A 303 -22.39 14.41 -14.22
CA ASP A 303 -22.74 15.81 -14.04
C ASP A 303 -22.06 16.37 -12.79
N GLY A 304 -21.39 17.52 -12.92
CA GLY A 304 -20.83 18.24 -11.78
C GLY A 304 -21.88 18.99 -10.97
N SER A 305 -23.12 18.49 -10.92
CA SER A 305 -24.26 19.10 -10.23
C SER A 305 -23.94 19.37 -8.75
N HIS A 306 -23.12 18.51 -8.17
CA HIS A 306 -22.56 18.68 -6.84
C HIS A 306 -21.05 18.91 -6.90
N HIS A 307 -20.58 19.95 -6.22
CA HIS A 307 -19.15 20.26 -6.08
C HIS A 307 -18.55 19.70 -4.78
N ARG A 308 -19.36 19.06 -3.94
CA ARG A 308 -19.01 18.45 -2.65
C ARG A 308 -19.80 17.14 -2.47
N PRO A 309 -19.35 16.24 -1.59
CA PRO A 309 -20.15 15.11 -1.16
C PRO A 309 -21.47 15.58 -0.54
N VAL A 310 -22.55 14.87 -0.85
CA VAL A 310 -23.89 15.13 -0.28
C VAL A 310 -24.26 14.09 0.77
N ALA A 311 -23.67 12.90 0.70
CA ALA A 311 -23.85 11.83 1.67
C ALA A 311 -22.67 10.87 1.65
N PHE A 312 -22.66 9.98 2.64
CA PHE A 312 -21.70 8.90 2.76
C PHE A 312 -22.41 7.58 3.02
N THR A 313 -21.94 6.50 2.39
CA THR A 313 -22.37 5.13 2.71
C THR A 313 -21.17 4.17 2.76
N VAL A 314 -21.41 2.86 2.90
CA VAL A 314 -20.39 1.82 2.78
C VAL A 314 -20.78 0.86 1.67
N ALA A 315 -19.81 0.46 0.85
CA ALA A 315 -20.03 -0.50 -0.21
C ALA A 315 -20.32 -1.91 0.36
N PRO A 316 -21.29 -2.66 -0.18
CA PRO A 316 -21.53 -4.07 0.15
C PRO A 316 -20.31 -4.96 -0.12
N LEU A 317 -20.24 -6.10 0.57
CA LEU A 317 -19.12 -7.03 0.50
C LEU A 317 -18.89 -7.56 -0.92
N ALA A 318 -19.96 -7.79 -1.69
CA ALA A 318 -19.86 -8.21 -3.09
C ALA A 318 -19.05 -7.22 -3.96
N VAL A 319 -19.29 -5.92 -3.81
CA VAL A 319 -18.56 -4.89 -4.55
C VAL A 319 -17.14 -4.70 -4.00
N ARG A 320 -16.99 -4.73 -2.67
CA ARG A 320 -15.68 -4.62 -2.01
C ARG A 320 -14.74 -5.75 -2.41
N SER A 321 -15.23 -6.99 -2.50
CA SER A 321 -14.40 -8.16 -2.85
C SER A 321 -13.80 -8.05 -4.25
N VAL A 322 -14.61 -7.66 -5.26
CA VAL A 322 -14.16 -7.45 -6.64
C VAL A 322 -13.14 -6.32 -6.71
N LYS A 323 -13.44 -5.18 -6.08
CA LYS A 323 -12.55 -4.01 -6.05
C LYS A 323 -11.21 -4.34 -5.37
N LEU A 324 -11.23 -4.94 -4.18
CA LEU A 324 -10.02 -5.24 -3.42
C LEU A 324 -9.10 -6.21 -4.17
N ARG A 325 -9.65 -7.23 -4.82
CA ARG A 325 -8.86 -8.14 -5.69
C ARG A 325 -8.20 -7.38 -6.82
N SER A 326 -8.99 -6.58 -7.54
CA SER A 326 -8.47 -5.85 -8.68
C SER A 326 -7.38 -4.84 -8.30
N VAL A 327 -7.52 -4.17 -7.15
CA VAL A 327 -6.50 -3.25 -6.63
C VAL A 327 -5.23 -4.02 -6.26
N ARG A 328 -5.36 -5.18 -5.58
CA ARG A 328 -4.21 -6.03 -5.26
C ARG A 328 -3.44 -6.46 -6.50
N ASP A 329 -4.15 -6.89 -7.55
CA ASP A 329 -3.52 -7.32 -8.80
C ASP A 329 -2.82 -6.13 -9.50
N ARG A 330 -3.45 -4.95 -9.50
CA ARG A 330 -2.86 -3.72 -10.04
C ARG A 330 -1.58 -3.32 -9.30
N ARG A 331 -1.57 -3.43 -7.98
CA ARG A 331 -0.39 -3.15 -7.13
C ARG A 331 0.76 -4.08 -7.45
N ARG A 332 0.49 -5.38 -7.64
CA ARG A 332 1.51 -6.37 -8.02
C ARG A 332 2.11 -6.09 -9.40
N ILE A 333 1.29 -5.68 -10.37
CA ILE A 333 1.74 -5.45 -11.74
C ILE A 333 2.47 -4.10 -11.91
N SER A 334 1.99 -3.04 -11.26
CA SER A 334 2.38 -1.67 -11.59
C SER A 334 2.61 -0.74 -10.39
N GLY A 335 2.36 -1.21 -9.17
CA GLY A 335 2.38 -0.37 -7.97
C GLY A 335 1.21 0.62 -7.85
N GLY A 336 0.30 0.65 -8.84
CA GLY A 336 -0.87 1.53 -8.85
C GLY A 336 -1.98 1.07 -7.91
N PHE A 337 -2.89 1.99 -7.58
CA PHE A 337 -4.00 1.78 -6.64
C PHE A 337 -5.37 1.76 -7.31
N GLU A 338 -5.39 1.74 -8.65
CA GLU A 338 -6.62 1.71 -9.42
C GLU A 338 -7.24 0.31 -9.39
N SER A 339 -8.57 0.24 -9.34
CA SER A 339 -9.29 -0.99 -9.64
C SER A 339 -9.62 -1.07 -11.14
N ASN A 340 -10.05 -2.24 -11.59
CA ASN A 340 -10.72 -2.44 -12.86
C ASN A 340 -12.11 -1.82 -12.77
N GLN A 341 -12.31 -0.70 -13.45
CA GLN A 341 -13.55 0.07 -13.40
C GLN A 341 -14.76 -0.71 -13.94
N THR A 342 -14.57 -1.45 -15.04
CA THR A 342 -15.64 -2.27 -15.64
C THR A 342 -16.08 -3.36 -14.68
N ALA A 343 -15.13 -4.07 -14.05
CA ALA A 343 -15.46 -5.12 -13.09
C ALA A 343 -16.23 -4.58 -11.86
N VAL A 344 -15.95 -3.35 -11.42
CA VAL A 344 -16.71 -2.70 -10.35
C VAL A 344 -18.14 -2.40 -10.80
N TRP A 345 -18.34 -1.85 -12.00
CA TRP A 345 -19.68 -1.60 -12.54
C TRP A 345 -20.48 -2.89 -12.76
N ASP A 346 -19.85 -3.92 -13.32
CA ASP A 346 -20.49 -5.23 -13.51
C ASP A 346 -20.95 -5.81 -12.17
N SER A 347 -20.15 -5.63 -11.11
CA SER A 347 -20.53 -6.04 -9.75
C SER A 347 -21.68 -5.23 -9.17
N VAL A 348 -21.85 -3.95 -9.55
CA VAL A 348 -23.01 -3.14 -9.13
C VAL A 348 -24.26 -3.62 -9.87
N GLY A 349 -24.18 -3.84 -11.19
CA GLY A 349 -25.30 -4.34 -11.98
C GLY A 349 -25.77 -5.73 -11.51
N LEU A 350 -24.86 -6.65 -11.23
CA LEU A 350 -25.22 -7.96 -10.66
C LEU A 350 -25.93 -7.82 -9.32
N LEU A 351 -25.52 -6.85 -8.50
CA LEU A 351 -26.16 -6.59 -7.21
C LEU A 351 -27.59 -6.04 -7.38
N GLU A 352 -27.84 -5.20 -8.38
CA GLU A 352 -29.20 -4.76 -8.73
C GLU A 352 -30.07 -5.96 -9.14
N GLU A 353 -29.55 -6.85 -9.99
CA GLU A 353 -30.25 -8.06 -10.42
C GLU A 353 -30.57 -9.01 -9.24
N GLU A 354 -29.59 -9.29 -8.37
CA GLU A 354 -29.74 -10.22 -7.25
C GLU A 354 -30.65 -9.67 -6.13
N THR A 355 -30.74 -8.34 -5.99
CA THR A 355 -31.60 -7.67 -5.00
C THR A 355 -32.97 -7.27 -5.55
N GLY A 356 -33.11 -7.17 -6.87
CA GLY A 356 -34.32 -6.68 -7.54
C GLY A 356 -34.55 -5.17 -7.38
N ILE A 357 -33.53 -4.40 -6.98
CA ILE A 357 -33.58 -2.94 -6.83
C ILE A 357 -32.88 -2.31 -8.03
N ASN A 358 -33.63 -1.55 -8.82
CA ASN A 358 -33.11 -0.85 -10.00
C ASN A 358 -32.78 0.61 -9.68
N SER A 359 -31.61 1.08 -10.12
CA SER A 359 -31.24 2.51 -10.15
C SER A 359 -31.32 3.06 -11.58
N ASP A 360 -31.82 4.29 -11.73
CA ASP A 360 -31.86 4.97 -13.03
C ASP A 360 -30.46 5.25 -13.61
N THR A 361 -29.44 5.38 -12.75
CA THR A 361 -28.05 5.68 -13.13
C THR A 361 -27.08 4.55 -12.81
N GLU A 362 -27.60 3.37 -12.45
CA GLU A 362 -26.82 2.20 -11.98
C GLU A 362 -25.90 2.60 -10.82
N SER A 363 -26.50 3.30 -9.85
CA SER A 363 -25.83 3.85 -8.67
C SER A 363 -25.91 2.87 -7.50
N LEU A 364 -24.75 2.48 -6.99
CA LEU A 364 -24.64 1.72 -5.74
C LEU A 364 -25.28 2.43 -4.55
N ALA A 365 -25.40 3.77 -4.60
CA ALA A 365 -26.02 4.53 -3.53
C ALA A 365 -27.53 4.30 -3.42
N ASP A 366 -28.16 3.78 -4.47
CA ASP A 366 -29.62 3.60 -4.53
C ASP A 366 -30.03 2.19 -4.10
N ILE A 367 -29.11 1.23 -4.18
CA ILE A 367 -29.30 -0.14 -3.68
C ILE A 367 -29.29 -0.11 -2.15
N ARG A 368 -30.49 -0.10 -1.56
CA ARG A 368 -30.69 0.06 -0.12
C ARG A 368 -31.72 -0.92 0.45
N PRO A 369 -31.53 -1.38 1.70
CA PRO A 369 -32.52 -2.20 2.36
C PRO A 369 -33.80 -1.36 2.59
N ASN A 370 -34.96 -1.98 2.38
CA ASN A 370 -36.26 -1.37 2.58
C ASN A 370 -37.15 -2.21 3.54
N GLY A 371 -38.27 -1.62 3.97
CA GLY A 371 -39.31 -2.30 4.73
C GLY A 371 -38.80 -2.93 6.04
N ASP A 372 -39.00 -4.25 6.18
CA ASP A 372 -38.65 -5.01 7.38
C ASP A 372 -37.16 -4.96 7.71
N LEU A 373 -36.30 -4.90 6.69
CA LEU A 373 -34.86 -4.93 6.88
C LEU A 373 -34.34 -3.60 7.42
N SER A 374 -34.89 -2.47 6.97
CA SER A 374 -34.61 -1.15 7.54
C SER A 374 -35.00 -1.11 9.03
N ARG A 375 -36.17 -1.65 9.38
CA ARG A 375 -36.62 -1.76 10.78
C ARG A 375 -35.71 -2.65 11.63
N GLN A 376 -35.21 -3.75 11.08
CA GLN A 376 -34.23 -4.60 11.78
C GLN A 376 -32.94 -3.82 12.06
N ILE A 377 -32.39 -3.10 11.08
CA ILE A 377 -31.19 -2.27 11.26
C ILE A 377 -31.40 -1.25 12.39
N GLU A 378 -32.52 -0.53 12.38
CA GLU A 378 -32.87 0.47 13.39
C GLU A 378 -33.01 -0.11 14.81
N SER A 379 -33.28 -1.41 14.93
CA SER A 379 -33.39 -2.12 16.22
C SER A 379 -32.07 -2.67 16.75
N ILE A 380 -31.05 -2.80 15.90
CA ILE A 380 -29.74 -3.32 16.30
C ILE A 380 -29.11 -2.34 17.28
N ARG A 381 -28.67 -2.86 18.42
CA ARG A 381 -27.89 -2.13 19.42
C ARG A 381 -26.57 -2.85 19.61
N LEU A 382 -25.48 -2.13 19.42
CA LEU A 382 -24.14 -2.62 19.70
C LEU A 382 -23.61 -1.96 20.98
N PRO A 383 -22.67 -2.61 21.70
CA PRO A 383 -21.97 -1.97 22.81
C PRO A 383 -21.31 -0.65 22.40
N GLU A 384 -21.37 0.39 23.25
CA GLU A 384 -20.81 1.71 22.95
C GLU A 384 -19.29 1.70 22.76
N ASP A 385 -18.62 0.69 23.32
CA ASP A 385 -17.18 0.45 23.23
C ASP A 385 -16.80 -0.48 22.06
N ALA A 386 -17.75 -0.86 21.20
CA ALA A 386 -17.47 -1.56 19.96
C ALA A 386 -16.68 -0.66 19.00
N ALA A 387 -15.55 -1.16 18.51
CA ALA A 387 -14.67 -0.49 17.57
C ALA A 387 -14.70 -1.14 16.17
N GLY A 388 -15.38 -2.28 16.02
CA GLY A 388 -15.50 -2.97 14.74
C GLY A 388 -16.63 -3.99 14.71
N LEU A 389 -16.79 -4.60 13.55
CA LEU A 389 -17.72 -5.71 13.30
C LEU A 389 -17.02 -6.81 12.50
N CYS A 390 -17.25 -8.05 12.89
CA CYS A 390 -17.00 -9.22 12.06
C CYS A 390 -18.34 -9.81 11.63
N VAL A 391 -18.51 -10.04 10.34
CA VAL A 391 -19.73 -10.63 9.77
C VAL A 391 -19.47 -12.08 9.41
N ALA A 392 -20.40 -12.95 9.78
CA ALA A 392 -20.33 -14.36 9.48
C ALA A 392 -21.68 -14.90 9.01
N ALA A 393 -21.62 -15.91 8.15
CA ALA A 393 -22.73 -16.67 7.64
C ALA A 393 -22.27 -18.12 7.43
N ASP A 394 -23.18 -19.09 7.55
CA ASP A 394 -22.89 -20.47 7.14
C ASP A 394 -21.66 -21.09 7.82
N GLY A 395 -21.42 -20.72 9.09
CA GLY A 395 -20.28 -21.18 9.88
C GLY A 395 -18.93 -20.56 9.47
N GLN A 396 -18.92 -19.51 8.65
CA GLN A 396 -17.71 -18.90 8.10
C GLN A 396 -17.74 -17.38 8.18
N VAL A 397 -16.56 -16.77 8.31
CA VAL A 397 -16.43 -15.30 8.30
C VAL A 397 -16.51 -14.79 6.87
N LEU A 398 -17.39 -13.81 6.65
CA LEU A 398 -17.51 -13.08 5.38
C LEU A 398 -16.62 -11.85 5.37
N SER A 399 -16.57 -11.09 6.47
CA SER A 399 -15.76 -9.89 6.56
C SER A 399 -15.38 -9.51 7.98
N VAL A 400 -14.37 -8.65 8.09
CA VAL A 400 -14.07 -7.87 9.29
C VAL A 400 -13.77 -6.43 8.92
N ASP A 401 -14.36 -5.51 9.67
CA ASP A 401 -14.04 -4.08 9.70
C ASP A 401 -13.74 -3.71 11.16
N LEU A 402 -12.48 -3.45 11.48
CA LEU A 402 -12.05 -3.07 12.83
C LEU A 402 -11.28 -1.76 12.80
N LEU A 403 -11.81 -0.74 13.46
CA LEU A 403 -11.26 0.61 13.49
C LEU A 403 -10.50 0.86 14.80
N VAL A 404 -9.69 1.92 14.80
CA VAL A 404 -8.87 2.32 15.95
C VAL A 404 -9.67 2.54 17.24
N SER A 405 -10.90 3.05 17.14
CA SER A 405 -11.72 3.38 18.32
C SER A 405 -13.22 3.43 17.97
N PRO A 406 -14.12 3.34 18.99
CA PRO A 406 -15.57 3.41 18.77
C PRO A 406 -16.06 4.69 18.10
N GLU A 407 -15.38 5.81 18.34
CA GLU A 407 -15.62 7.10 17.67
C GLU A 407 -15.41 7.05 16.15
N HIS A 408 -14.61 6.12 15.64
CA HIS A 408 -14.43 5.92 14.19
C HIS A 408 -15.52 5.00 13.61
N LEU A 409 -16.03 4.04 14.39
CA LEU A 409 -17.12 3.17 13.96
C LEU A 409 -18.45 3.91 13.95
N ARG A 410 -18.75 4.69 14.99
CA ARG A 410 -20.06 5.31 15.23
C ARG A 410 -20.62 6.11 14.03
N PRO A 411 -19.87 7.00 13.36
CA PRO A 411 -20.38 7.72 12.18
C PRO A 411 -20.65 6.84 10.95
N ARG A 412 -20.07 5.63 10.91
CA ARG A 412 -20.17 4.66 9.80
C ARG A 412 -21.15 3.52 10.08
N LEU A 413 -21.51 3.30 11.34
CA LEU A 413 -22.20 2.10 11.79
C LEU A 413 -23.49 1.85 11.01
N ASP A 414 -24.35 2.88 10.90
CA ASP A 414 -25.63 2.73 10.21
C ASP A 414 -25.45 2.31 8.74
N SER A 415 -24.60 3.02 8.00
CA SER A 415 -24.28 2.66 6.60
C SER A 415 -23.59 1.30 6.45
N LEU A 416 -22.82 0.86 7.45
CA LEU A 416 -22.17 -0.45 7.47
C LEU A 416 -23.20 -1.57 7.69
N LEU A 417 -24.17 -1.36 8.58
CA LEU A 417 -25.31 -2.28 8.75
C LEU A 417 -26.17 -2.34 7.49
N GLN A 418 -26.43 -1.19 6.85
CA GLN A 418 -27.12 -1.15 5.56
C GLN A 418 -26.38 -1.94 4.48
N SER A 419 -25.05 -1.84 4.39
CA SER A 419 -24.28 -2.62 3.41
C SER A 419 -24.39 -4.12 3.66
N PHE A 420 -24.32 -4.56 4.92
CA PHE A 420 -24.49 -5.99 5.25
C PHE A 420 -25.92 -6.49 5.02
N ALA A 421 -26.93 -5.64 5.22
CA ALA A 421 -28.30 -5.96 4.89
C ALA A 421 -28.48 -6.21 3.38
N VAL A 422 -27.84 -5.40 2.53
CA VAL A 422 -27.82 -5.63 1.07
C VAL A 422 -27.15 -6.97 0.74
N ASP A 423 -26.02 -7.30 1.37
CA ASP A 423 -25.40 -8.62 1.21
C ASP A 423 -26.30 -9.77 1.69
N ALA A 424 -27.09 -9.57 2.75
CA ALA A 424 -28.05 -10.55 3.24
C ALA A 424 -29.20 -10.79 2.24
N MET A 425 -29.70 -9.72 1.59
CA MET A 425 -30.72 -9.82 0.52
C MET A 425 -30.21 -10.67 -0.63
N ARG A 426 -29.00 -10.36 -1.12
CA ARG A 426 -28.31 -11.14 -2.15
C ARG A 426 -28.19 -12.62 -1.79
N ARG A 427 -27.75 -12.94 -0.57
CA ARG A 427 -27.57 -14.35 -0.13
C ARG A 427 -28.88 -15.10 0.04
N LYS A 428 -29.97 -14.43 0.39
CA LYS A 428 -31.31 -15.05 0.44
C LYS A 428 -31.71 -15.64 -0.91
N THR A 429 -31.35 -14.98 -2.00
CA THR A 429 -31.59 -15.46 -3.38
C THR A 429 -30.76 -16.72 -3.69
N ASN A 430 -29.54 -16.83 -3.14
CA ASN A 430 -28.59 -17.91 -3.44
C ASN A 430 -28.66 -19.12 -2.45
N GLY A 431 -29.44 -19.01 -1.37
CA GLY A 431 -29.68 -20.07 -0.38
C GLY A 431 -28.71 -20.09 0.82
N TRP A 432 -29.20 -20.56 1.98
CA TRP A 432 -28.44 -20.64 3.23
C TRP A 432 -28.15 -22.09 3.62
N SER A 433 -26.93 -22.38 4.08
CA SER A 433 -26.61 -23.66 4.72
C SER A 433 -27.06 -23.71 6.19
N HIS A 434 -27.41 -22.56 6.77
CA HIS A 434 -27.87 -22.35 8.16
C HIS A 434 -26.89 -22.84 9.26
N ARG A 435 -25.61 -23.07 8.93
CA ARG A 435 -24.61 -23.40 9.95
C ARG A 435 -24.36 -22.20 10.86
N ALA A 436 -24.43 -22.44 12.18
CA ALA A 436 -24.15 -21.42 13.17
C ALA A 436 -22.67 -21.00 13.10
N ALA A 437 -22.42 -19.70 12.99
CA ALA A 437 -21.10 -19.12 13.23
C ALA A 437 -20.94 -18.85 14.73
N SER A 438 -19.78 -19.19 15.29
CA SER A 438 -19.43 -18.93 16.70
C SER A 438 -18.31 -17.91 16.81
N ALA A 439 -18.15 -17.33 18.00
CA ALA A 439 -17.03 -16.43 18.30
C ALA A 439 -15.66 -17.11 18.05
N ASP A 440 -15.56 -18.43 18.22
CA ASP A 440 -14.33 -19.19 17.93
C ASP A 440 -13.97 -19.22 16.45
N VAL A 441 -14.97 -19.20 15.55
CA VAL A 441 -14.73 -19.08 14.11
C VAL A 441 -14.13 -17.71 13.80
N VAL A 442 -14.67 -16.65 14.41
CA VAL A 442 -14.14 -15.28 14.28
C VAL A 442 -12.73 -15.18 14.84
N ALA A 443 -12.48 -15.70 16.04
CA ALA A 443 -11.15 -15.66 16.67
C ALA A 443 -10.09 -16.39 15.81
N ARG A 444 -10.42 -17.57 15.27
CA ARG A 444 -9.52 -18.30 14.35
C ARG A 444 -9.28 -17.53 13.05
N PHE A 445 -10.29 -16.85 12.53
CA PHE A 445 -10.13 -16.00 11.35
C PHE A 445 -9.20 -14.81 11.62
N LEU A 446 -9.39 -14.10 12.74
CA LEU A 446 -8.47 -13.02 13.13
C LEU A 446 -7.02 -13.51 13.31
N GLN A 447 -6.84 -14.70 13.89
CA GLN A 447 -5.52 -15.32 14.03
C GLN A 447 -4.90 -15.67 12.67
N SER A 448 -5.70 -16.13 11.70
CA SER A 448 -5.19 -16.42 10.35
C SER A 448 -4.72 -15.15 9.63
N LEU A 449 -5.44 -14.03 9.80
CA LEU A 449 -5.01 -12.72 9.29
C LEU A 449 -3.68 -12.28 9.91
N ALA A 450 -3.51 -12.45 11.22
CA ALA A 450 -2.26 -12.13 11.92
C ALA A 450 -1.05 -12.91 11.34
N GLY A 451 -1.23 -14.19 11.01
CA GLY A 451 -0.18 -15.01 10.39
C GLY A 451 0.06 -14.71 8.91
N ALA A 452 -0.98 -14.29 8.19
CA ALA A 452 -0.94 -14.02 6.76
C ALA A 452 -0.41 -12.63 6.42
N ALA A 453 -0.55 -11.63 7.30
CA ALA A 453 -0.19 -10.24 7.04
C ALA A 453 1.25 -10.10 6.55
N ARG A 454 1.46 -9.33 5.48
CA ARG A 454 2.76 -8.94 4.96
C ARG A 454 2.77 -7.43 4.78
N ALA A 455 3.93 -6.80 4.87
CA ALA A 455 4.00 -5.39 4.59
C ALA A 455 3.77 -5.12 3.11
N ALA A 456 2.95 -4.12 2.83
CA ALA A 456 2.73 -3.67 1.48
C ALA A 456 3.93 -2.82 1.01
N PRO A 457 4.31 -2.89 -0.28
CA PRO A 457 5.49 -2.18 -0.78
C PRO A 457 5.31 -0.65 -0.80
N TYR A 458 4.08 -0.16 -0.92
CA TYR A 458 3.75 1.27 -1.03
C TYR A 458 2.47 1.59 -0.25
N ALA A 459 2.54 2.56 0.67
CA ALA A 459 1.35 3.19 1.25
C ALA A 459 0.99 4.45 0.46
N VAL A 460 -0.30 4.76 0.34
CA VAL A 460 -0.80 5.94 -0.39
C VAL A 460 -0.47 7.26 0.33
N ALA A 461 -0.51 7.25 1.67
CA ALA A 461 -0.33 8.41 2.52
C ALA A 461 0.36 8.02 3.84
N LEU A 462 0.00 8.62 4.98
CA LEU A 462 0.59 8.25 6.27
C LEU A 462 0.21 6.83 6.69
N GLY A 463 1.07 6.25 7.53
CA GLY A 463 0.90 4.93 8.10
C GLY A 463 1.68 3.84 7.36
N ASP A 464 1.66 2.66 7.95
CA ASP A 464 2.29 1.45 7.42
C ASP A 464 1.20 0.46 7.05
N GLU A 465 1.06 0.20 5.74
CA GLU A 465 0.06 -0.72 5.23
C GLU A 465 0.57 -2.17 5.25
N LEU A 466 -0.29 -3.08 5.69
CA LEU A 466 -0.14 -4.51 5.57
C LEU A 466 -1.19 -5.04 4.60
N GLU A 467 -0.79 -6.00 3.77
CA GLU A 467 -1.66 -6.72 2.86
C GLU A 467 -1.79 -8.19 3.27
N PHE A 468 -2.91 -8.80 2.88
CA PHE A 468 -3.12 -10.24 3.00
C PHE A 468 -2.87 -10.90 1.64
N PRO A 469 -1.78 -11.68 1.47
CA PRO A 469 -1.39 -12.24 0.18
C PRO A 469 -2.23 -13.46 -0.24
N ALA A 470 -3.11 -13.95 0.63
CA ALA A 470 -3.86 -15.19 0.44
C ALA A 470 -5.03 -15.04 -0.55
N ASP A 471 -5.23 -16.05 -1.40
CA ASP A 471 -6.35 -16.07 -2.36
C ASP A 471 -7.73 -16.21 -1.68
N SER A 472 -7.76 -16.58 -0.39
CA SER A 472 -8.97 -16.78 0.39
C SER A 472 -9.51 -15.51 1.04
N VAL A 473 -8.70 -14.45 1.15
CA VAL A 473 -9.09 -13.17 1.76
C VAL A 473 -8.51 -12.00 0.98
N SER A 474 -9.35 -11.03 0.68
CA SER A 474 -8.95 -9.75 0.08
C SER A 474 -9.06 -8.66 1.13
N GLY A 475 -8.00 -7.86 1.31
CA GLY A 475 -7.99 -6.79 2.30
C GLY A 475 -6.59 -6.44 2.80
N GLY A 476 -6.55 -5.69 3.89
CA GLY A 476 -5.32 -5.23 4.51
C GLY A 476 -5.54 -4.66 5.91
N ALA A 477 -4.46 -4.15 6.48
CA ALA A 477 -4.47 -3.40 7.72
C ALA A 477 -3.60 -2.14 7.57
N LEU A 478 -3.98 -1.06 8.24
CA LEU A 478 -3.22 0.18 8.26
C LEU A 478 -2.79 0.47 9.69
N MET A 479 -1.48 0.53 9.91
CA MET A 479 -0.87 0.84 11.19
C MET A 479 -0.47 2.32 11.24
N TYR A 480 -0.66 2.99 12.39
CA TYR A 480 -0.24 4.36 12.58
C TYR A 480 0.13 4.62 14.05
N GLY A 481 1.32 5.18 14.28
CA GLY A 481 1.80 5.43 15.65
C GLY A 481 1.88 4.17 16.53
N GLY A 482 2.03 2.99 15.92
CA GLY A 482 2.00 1.70 16.60
C GLY A 482 0.62 1.13 16.94
N ALA A 483 -0.45 1.87 16.63
CA ALA A 483 -1.84 1.42 16.76
C ALA A 483 -2.39 0.89 15.44
N LEU A 484 -3.38 0.00 15.53
CA LEU A 484 -4.17 -0.41 14.36
C LEU A 484 -5.18 0.68 14.02
N ALA A 485 -4.96 1.39 12.91
CA ALA A 485 -5.87 2.44 12.44
C ALA A 485 -7.16 1.82 11.85
N HIS A 486 -6.98 0.84 10.97
CA HIS A 486 -8.09 0.09 10.36
C HIS A 486 -7.62 -1.28 9.89
N LEU A 487 -8.42 -2.32 10.14
CA LEU A 487 -8.33 -3.64 9.52
C LEU A 487 -9.60 -3.84 8.70
N TRP A 488 -9.43 -4.13 7.42
CA TRP A 488 -10.51 -4.48 6.50
C TRP A 488 -10.16 -5.79 5.80
N ALA A 489 -11.05 -6.76 5.85
CA ALA A 489 -10.88 -7.99 5.11
C ALA A 489 -12.23 -8.56 4.70
N VAL A 490 -12.29 -9.06 3.46
CA VAL A 490 -13.45 -9.73 2.87
C VAL A 490 -12.98 -11.11 2.43
N SER A 491 -13.64 -12.15 2.92
CA SER A 491 -13.33 -13.52 2.52
C SER A 491 -13.88 -13.81 1.13
N ARG A 492 -13.25 -14.73 0.41
CA ARG A 492 -13.70 -15.16 -0.92
C ARG A 492 -15.12 -15.75 -0.91
N GLN A 493 -15.64 -16.16 0.25
CA GLN A 493 -16.99 -16.71 0.37
C GLN A 493 -18.08 -15.64 0.51
N ALA A 494 -17.68 -14.37 0.60
CA ALA A 494 -18.58 -13.25 0.47
C ALA A 494 -18.92 -12.92 -1.00
N GLU A 495 -18.10 -13.39 -1.94
CA GLU A 495 -18.46 -13.52 -3.37
C GLU A 495 -19.54 -14.59 -3.53
#